data_AF-A0ABD6B2T0-F1
#
_entry.id   AF-A0ABD6B2T0-F1
#
_cell.length_a   1.000
_cell.length_b   1.000
_cell.length_c   1.000
_cell.angle_alpha   90.00
_cell.angle_beta   90.00
_cell.angle_gamma   90.00
#
_symmetry.space_group_name_H-M   'P 1'
#
loop_
_entity.id
_entity.type
_entity.pdbx_description
1 polymer ?
#
loop_
_entity_poly.entity_id
_entity_poly.type
_entity_poly.pdbx_seq_one_letter_code
_entity_poly.pdbx_strand_id
1 'polypeptide(L)' 'MGLVGATCPNCRASTYLSVPEGRRFVGTERGASEREGLVEEETTCDSCGATFPFVHGPA' A
#
# COMPACT_ATOMS: atom_id res chain seq x y z
N MET A 1 8.28 4.65 -11.16
CA MET A 1 7.63 4.12 -9.94
C MET A 1 8.08 4.94 -8.73
N GLY A 2 7.16 5.40 -7.88
CA GLY A 2 7.48 6.11 -6.66
C GLY A 2 7.46 5.18 -5.44
N LEU A 3 8.40 5.35 -4.51
CA LEU A 3 8.39 4.64 -3.24
C LEU A 3 7.70 5.48 -2.17
N VAL A 4 6.70 4.90 -1.52
CA VAL A 4 5.99 5.53 -0.40
C VAL A 4 6.35 4.79 0.88
N GLY A 5 6.82 5.53 1.89
CA GLY A 5 7.01 4.99 3.23
C GLY A 5 5.66 4.76 3.91
N ALA A 6 5.36 3.52 4.25
CA ALA A 6 4.16 3.13 4.98
C ALA A 6 4.51 2.30 6.22
N THR A 7 3.55 2.19 7.12
CA THR A 7 3.69 1.39 8.33
C THR A 7 3.02 0.04 8.12
N CYS A 8 3.74 -1.06 8.31
CA CYS A 8 3.17 -2.39 8.23
C CYS A 8 2.06 -2.54 9.29
N PRO A 9 0.83 -2.96 8.92
CA PRO A 9 -0.27 -3.11 9.86
C PRO A 9 -0.03 -4.23 10.88
N ASN A 10 0.79 -5.23 10.53
CA ASN A 10 1.05 -6.40 11.37
C ASN A 10 2.11 -6.14 12.45
N CYS A 11 3.27 -5.56 12.08
CA CYS A 11 4.40 -5.39 13.00
C CYS A 11 4.74 -3.93 13.33
N ARG A 12 4.04 -2.96 12.73
CA ARG A 12 4.30 -1.51 12.86
C ARG A 12 5.69 -1.05 12.40
N ALA A 13 6.48 -1.91 11.75
CA ALA A 13 7.73 -1.50 11.11
C ALA A 13 7.46 -0.62 9.89
N SER A 14 8.39 0.29 9.60
CA SER A 14 8.38 1.06 8.36
C SER A 14 8.75 0.17 7.18
N THR A 15 7.98 0.25 6.11
CA THR A 15 8.19 -0.51 4.88
C THR A 15 7.96 0.41 3.68
N TYR A 16 8.60 0.10 2.56
CA TYR A 16 8.42 0.86 1.33
C TYR A 16 7.40 0.17 0.42
N LEU A 17 6.44 0.94 -0.07
CA LEU A 17 5.43 0.51 -1.03
C LEU A 17 5.76 1.07 -2.40
N SER A 18 5.69 0.23 -3.41
CA SER A 18 5.84 0.65 -4.81
C SER A 18 4.50 1.16 -5.32
N VAL A 19 4.38 2.48 -5.50
CA VAL A 19 3.19 3.11 -6.07
C VAL A 19 3.50 3.59 -7.50
N PRO A 20 2.63 3.32 -8.49
CA PRO A 20 2.82 3.84 -9.84
C PRO A 20 2.95 5.36 -9.88
N GLU A 21 3.75 5.89 -10.80
CA GLU A 21 3.84 7.34 -10.98
C GLU A 21 2.48 7.94 -11.37
N GLY A 22 2.15 9.11 -10.82
CA GLY A 22 0.84 9.74 -10.98
C GLY A 22 -0.26 9.18 -10.08
N ARG A 23 0.08 8.26 -9.16
CA ARG A 23 -0.84 7.75 -8.13
C ARG A 23 -0.35 8.11 -6.72
N ARG A 24 -1.28 8.21 -5.77
CA ARG A 24 -0.99 8.39 -4.35
C ARG A 24 -1.41 7.18 -3.53
N PHE A 25 -0.67 6.92 -2.46
CA PHE A 25 -1.06 5.97 -1.43
C PHE A 25 -2.30 6.46 -0.68
N VAL A 26 -3.26 5.57 -0.47
CA VAL A 26 -4.51 5.83 0.25
C VAL A 26 -4.51 5.17 1.62
N GLY A 27 -4.16 3.88 1.69
CA GLY A 27 -4.20 3.14 2.95
C GLY A 27 -3.85 1.66 2.79
N THR A 28 -3.97 0.89 3.88
CA THR A 28 -3.75 -0.57 3.92
C THR A 28 -5.01 -1.34 4.34
N GLU A 29 -6.17 -0.70 4.20
CA GLU A 29 -7.48 -1.26 4.54
C GLU A 29 -8.01 -2.10 3.37
N ARG A 30 -8.45 -3.33 3.66
CA ARG A 30 -9.04 -4.23 2.65
C ARG A 30 -10.38 -3.69 2.18
N GLY A 31 -10.61 -3.74 0.87
CA GLY A 31 -11.88 -3.33 0.26
C GLY A 31 -11.99 -1.83 -0.01
N ALA A 32 -10.97 -1.03 0.30
CA ALA A 32 -10.99 0.38 -0.09
C ALA A 32 -10.94 0.57 -1.62
N SER A 33 -10.60 -0.45 -2.39
CA SER A 33 -10.65 -0.46 -3.86
C SER A 33 -12.06 -0.44 -4.47
N GLU A 34 -13.13 -0.56 -3.68
CA GLU A 34 -14.52 -0.49 -4.19
C GLU A 34 -14.90 0.91 -4.73
N ARG A 35 -14.03 1.92 -4.57
CA ARG A 35 -14.22 3.27 -5.09
C ARG A 35 -13.57 3.41 -6.47
N GLU A 36 -14.25 4.12 -7.36
CA GLU A 36 -13.77 4.37 -8.72
C GLU A 36 -12.35 4.99 -8.72
N GLY A 37 -11.42 4.35 -9.44
CA GLY A 37 -10.03 4.78 -9.54
C GLY A 37 -9.09 4.29 -8.44
N LEU A 38 -9.57 3.53 -7.44
CA LEU A 38 -8.71 2.91 -6.43
C LEU A 38 -8.28 1.50 -6.87
N VAL A 39 -7.00 1.20 -6.65
CA VAL A 39 -6.40 -0.10 -6.98
C VAL A 39 -5.77 -0.65 -5.70
N GLU A 40 -6.17 -1.87 -5.36
CA GLU A 40 -5.57 -2.65 -4.27
C GLU A 40 -4.46 -3.54 -4.85
N GLU A 41 -3.29 -3.49 -4.21
CA GLU A 41 -2.15 -4.37 -4.49
C GLU A 41 -1.65 -4.99 -3.18
N GLU A 42 -0.99 -6.13 -3.27
CA GLU A 42 -0.39 -6.78 -2.09
C GLU A 42 1.10 -6.49 -2.03
N THR A 43 1.61 -6.30 -0.82
CA THR A 43 3.04 -6.18 -0.56
C THR A 43 3.44 -7.06 0.61
N THR A 44 4.70 -7.44 0.65
CA THR A 44 5.28 -8.16 1.79
C THR A 44 6.11 -7.19 2.62
N CYS A 45 5.93 -7.22 3.94
CA CYS A 45 6.77 -6.46 4.85
C CYS A 45 8.12 -7.15 5.01
N ASP A 46 9.22 -6.46 4.71
CA ASP A 46 10.59 -7.00 4.89
C ASP A 46 10.94 -7.31 6.35
N SER A 47 10.29 -6.66 7.32
CA SER A 47 10.61 -6.84 8.74
C SER A 47 9.97 -8.10 9.36
N CYS A 48 8.72 -8.41 9.03
CA CYS A 48 8.00 -9.54 9.62
C CYS A 48 7.58 -10.62 8.61
N GLY A 49 7.84 -10.42 7.33
CA GLY A 49 7.45 -11.34 6.25
C GLY A 49 5.95 -11.43 6.01
N ALA A 50 5.14 -10.60 6.67
CA ALA A 50 3.69 -10.63 6.49
C ALA A 50 3.30 -9.93 5.18
N THR A 51 2.45 -10.59 4.41
CA THR A 51 1.79 -9.98 3.24
C THR A 51 0.55 -9.23 3.69
N PHE A 52 0.42 -7.99 3.23
CA PHE A 52 -0.74 -7.15 3.50
C PHE A 52 -1.11 -6.33 2.26
N PRO A 53 -2.40 -5.99 2.09
CA PRO A 53 -2.85 -5.17 0.97
C PRO A 53 -2.59 -3.69 1.24
N PHE A 54 -2.35 -2.96 0.18
CA PHE A 54 -2.31 -1.51 0.15
C PHE A 54 -3.09 -0.98 -1.04
N VAL A 55 -3.67 0.20 -0.87
CA VAL A 55 -4.53 0.84 -1.87
C VAL A 55 -3.87 2.12 -2.34
N HIS A 56 -3.83 2.31 -3.65
CA HIS A 56 -3.41 3.55 -4.32
C HIS A 56 -4.45 4.01 -5.32
N GLY A 57 -4.46 5.31 -5.59
CA GLY A 57 -5.43 5.93 -6.48
C GLY A 57 -4.88 7.15 -7.21
N PRO A 58 -5.68 7.82 -8.04
CA PRO A 58 -5.30 9.07 -8.68
C PRO A 58 -4.84 10.09 -7.63
N ALA A 59 -3.76 10.80 -7.94
CA ALA A 59 -3.17 11.81 -7.07
C ALA A 59 -4.03 13.07 -6.94
#